data_AF-A0A4Y2JMU0-F1
#
_entry.id   AF-A0A4Y2JMU0-F1
#
_cell.length_a   1.000
_cell.length_b   1.000
_cell.length_c   1.000
_cell.angle_alpha   90.00
_cell.angle_beta   90.00
_cell.angle_gamma   90.00
#
_symmetry.space_group_name_H-M   'P 1'
#
loop_
_entity.id
_entity.type
_entity.pdbx_description
1 polymer ?
#
loop_
_entity_poly.entity_id
_entity_poly.type
_entity_poly.pdbx_seq_one_letter_code
_entity_poly.pdbx_strand_id
1 'polypeptide(L)'
;MNKLLSIVPVRNISNVKALRKLFDECEIQIRSLESLNVTSGSYGNLLCPIMLQKIPEEMNFEFNRNRKEQSKFDITELIEFLRREINCREAANLMNYYKTFQGQDNKKGGNQWSNFEF
;
A
#
# COMPACT_ATOMS: atom_id res chain seq x y z
N MET A 1 0.71 -19.31 -11.07
CA MET A 1 0.40 -18.36 -12.17
C MET A 1 -1.07 -17.94 -12.25
N ASN A 2 -2.07 -18.84 -12.29
CA ASN A 2 -3.48 -18.42 -12.39
C ASN A 2 -3.97 -17.50 -11.24
N LYS A 3 -3.50 -17.70 -10.01
CA LYS A 3 -3.87 -16.83 -8.87
C LYS A 3 -3.42 -15.36 -9.03
N LEU A 4 -2.21 -15.12 -9.54
CA LEU A 4 -1.68 -13.78 -9.85
C LEU A 4 -2.52 -13.05 -10.90
N LEU A 5 -2.95 -13.78 -11.93
CA LEU A 5 -3.77 -13.23 -13.01
C LEU A 5 -5.20 -12.94 -12.55
N SER A 6 -5.73 -13.70 -11.60
CA SER A 6 -7.07 -13.54 -11.02
C SER A 6 -7.15 -12.54 -9.86
N ILE A 7 -6.05 -11.91 -9.43
CA ILE A 7 -6.12 -10.91 -8.36
C ILE A 7 -6.95 -9.71 -8.85
N VAL A 8 -7.94 -9.31 -8.04
CA VAL A 8 -8.78 -8.14 -8.33
C VAL A 8 -7.88 -6.89 -8.27
N PRO A 9 -7.80 -6.08 -9.33
CA PRO A 9 -7.03 -4.86 -9.31
C PRO A 9 -7.59 -3.92 -8.24
N VAL A 10 -6.70 -3.33 -7.45
CA VAL A 10 -7.09 -2.34 -6.45
C VAL A 10 -7.11 -0.99 -7.14
N ARG A 11 -8.30 -0.43 -7.33
CA ARG A 11 -8.48 0.89 -7.97
C ARG A 11 -8.46 2.05 -6.98
N ASN A 12 -8.74 1.78 -5.71
CA ASN A 12 -8.83 2.79 -4.67
C ASN A 12 -7.61 2.72 -3.76
N ILE A 13 -6.78 3.77 -3.81
CA ILE A 13 -5.56 3.86 -3.03
C ILE A 13 -5.79 4.05 -1.52
N SER A 14 -6.96 4.57 -1.13
CA SER A 14 -7.36 4.71 0.27
C SER A 14 -7.67 3.36 0.92
N ASN A 15 -7.95 2.31 0.12
CA ASN A 15 -8.13 0.96 0.63
C ASN A 15 -6.79 0.25 0.84
N VAL A 16 -6.06 0.72 1.86
CA VAL A 16 -4.73 0.20 2.20
C VAL A 16 -4.76 -1.29 2.54
N LYS A 17 -5.86 -1.78 3.12
CA LYS A 17 -6.03 -3.21 3.44
C LYS A 17 -6.09 -4.08 2.18
N ALA A 18 -6.79 -3.61 1.14
CA ALA A 18 -6.83 -4.30 -0.15
C ALA A 18 -5.47 -4.24 -0.86
N LEU A 19 -4.76 -3.10 -0.78
CA LEU A 19 -3.40 -2.97 -1.32
C LEU A 19 -2.43 -3.95 -0.65
N ARG A 20 -2.46 -4.06 0.69
CA ARG A 20 -1.63 -5.02 1.43
C ARG A 20 -1.93 -6.46 0.99
N LYS A 21 -3.21 -6.85 0.90
CA LYS A 21 -3.57 -8.20 0.47
C LYS A 21 -3.14 -8.51 -0.97
N LEU A 22 -3.25 -7.53 -1.88
CA LEU A 22 -2.78 -7.65 -3.25
C LEU A 22 -1.27 -7.90 -3.27
N PHE A 23 -0.51 -7.08 -2.53
CA PHE A 23 0.93 -7.17 -2.46
C PHE A 23 1.41 -8.48 -1.83
N ASP A 24 0.80 -8.92 -0.72
CA ASP A 24 1.15 -10.17 -0.04
C ASP A 24 1.01 -11.38 -0.97
N GLU A 25 -0.10 -11.47 -1.72
CA GLU A 25 -0.32 -12.57 -2.67
C GLU A 25 0.72 -12.53 -3.80
N CYS A 26 1.05 -11.34 -4.31
CA CYS A 26 2.10 -11.21 -5.32
C CYS A 26 3.47 -11.63 -4.78
N GLU A 27 3.82 -11.23 -3.56
CA GLU A 27 5.08 -11.58 -2.92
C GLU A 27 5.22 -13.08 -2.68
N ILE A 28 4.13 -13.73 -2.22
CA ILE A 28 4.08 -15.20 -2.08
C ILE A 28 4.36 -15.89 -3.42
N GLN A 29 3.77 -15.39 -4.50
CA GLN A 29 3.95 -15.98 -5.82
C GLN A 29 5.36 -15.76 -6.36
N ILE A 30 5.96 -14.59 -6.10
CA ILE A 30 7.36 -14.31 -6.47
C ILE A 30 8.30 -15.24 -5.71
N ARG A 31 8.14 -15.37 -4.39
CA ARG A 31 8.91 -16.34 -3.57
C ARG A 31 8.71 -17.78 -4.06
N SER A 32 7.50 -18.14 -4.48
CA SER A 32 7.23 -19.47 -5.07
C SER A 32 7.95 -19.67 -6.41
N LEU A 33 8.10 -18.63 -7.24
CA LEU A 33 8.83 -18.71 -8.51
C LEU A 33 10.34 -18.79 -8.27
N GLU A 34 10.87 -18.03 -7.32
CA GLU A 34 12.27 -18.10 -6.90
C GLU A 34 12.61 -19.50 -6.35
N SER A 35 11.71 -20.11 -5.57
CA SER A 35 11.87 -21.49 -5.08
C SER A 35 11.87 -22.54 -6.21
N LEU A 36 11.33 -22.20 -7.38
CA LEU A 36 11.37 -23.04 -8.59
C LEU A 36 12.62 -22.75 -9.45
N ASN A 37 13.60 -22.01 -8.93
CA ASN A 37 14.80 -21.55 -9.64
C ASN A 37 14.51 -20.69 -10.88
N VAL A 38 13.35 -20.04 -10.94
CA VAL A 38 13.08 -19.05 -11.99
C VAL A 38 13.80 -17.75 -11.59
N THR A 39 14.65 -17.23 -12.46
CA THR A 39 15.41 -16.01 -12.17
C THR A 39 14.53 -14.76 -12.29
N SER A 40 14.78 -13.76 -11.45
CA SER A 40 14.08 -12.46 -11.47
C SER A 40 14.15 -11.76 -12.82
N GLY A 41 15.24 -11.96 -13.58
CA GLY A 41 15.35 -11.48 -14.96
C GLY A 41 14.40 -12.15 -15.94
N SER A 42 14.03 -13.42 -15.73
CA SER A 42 13.10 -14.16 -16.60
C SER A 42 11.64 -13.78 -16.32
N TYR A 43 11.22 -13.77 -15.05
CA TYR A 43 9.84 -13.46 -14.73
C TYR A 43 9.57 -11.97 -14.58
N GLY A 44 10.58 -11.15 -14.27
CA GLY A 44 10.41 -9.72 -14.01
C GLY A 44 9.84 -8.94 -15.19
N ASN A 45 10.24 -9.27 -16.41
CA ASN A 45 9.69 -8.64 -17.63
C ASN A 45 8.19 -8.91 -17.82
N LEU A 46 7.68 -10.04 -17.32
CA LEU A 46 6.26 -10.39 -17.38
C LEU A 46 5.49 -9.87 -16.14
N LEU A 47 6.10 -10.01 -14.96
CA LEU A 47 5.47 -9.65 -13.69
C LEU A 47 5.37 -8.15 -13.48
N CYS A 48 6.37 -7.36 -13.89
CA CYS A 48 6.32 -5.90 -13.78
C CYS A 48 5.06 -5.31 -14.43
N PRO A 49 4.77 -5.52 -15.73
CA PRO A 49 3.58 -4.95 -16.34
C PRO A 49 2.27 -5.48 -15.73
N ILE A 50 2.22 -6.74 -15.31
CA ILE A 50 1.05 -7.29 -14.60
C ILE A 50 0.84 -6.56 -13.27
N MET A 51 1.89 -6.37 -12.48
CA MET A 51 1.84 -5.67 -11.19
C MET A 51 1.38 -4.23 -11.37
N LEU A 52 1.94 -3.51 -12.34
CA LEU A 52 1.56 -2.13 -12.67
C LEU A 52 0.08 -2.02 -13.10
N GLN A 53 -0.49 -3.05 -13.74
CA GLN A 53 -1.92 -3.09 -14.08
C GLN A 53 -2.83 -3.38 -12.88
N LYS A 54 -2.30 -4.01 -11.82
CA LYS A 54 -3.09 -4.42 -10.65
C LYS A 54 -3.12 -3.36 -9.55
N ILE A 55 -2.15 -2.44 -9.54
CA ILE A 55 -2.08 -1.32 -8.60
C ILE A 55 -2.81 -0.08 -9.12
N PRO A 56 -3.21 0.86 -8.24
CA PRO A 56 -3.78 2.14 -8.64
C PRO A 56 -2.80 2.95 -9.50
N GLU A 57 -3.35 3.72 -10.43
CA GLU A 57 -2.58 4.54 -11.38
C GLU A 57 -1.73 5.61 -10.67
N GLU A 58 -2.22 6.14 -9.54
CA GLU A 58 -1.49 7.05 -8.66
C GLU A 58 -0.16 6.45 -8.16
N MET A 59 -0.16 5.16 -7.79
CA MET A 59 1.07 4.46 -7.38
C MET A 59 2.01 4.24 -8.57
N ASN A 60 1.47 4.00 -9.77
CA ASN A 60 2.27 3.94 -10.99
C ASN A 60 2.97 5.27 -11.27
N PHE A 61 2.28 6.41 -11.08
CA PHE A 61 2.88 7.73 -11.27
C PHE A 61 3.98 7.98 -10.24
N GLU A 62 3.76 7.65 -8.97
CA GLU A 62 4.79 7.76 -7.92
C GLU A 62 6.02 6.89 -8.23
N PHE A 63 5.81 5.65 -8.68
CA PHE A 63 6.90 4.77 -9.10
C PHE A 63 7.69 5.37 -10.28
N ASN A 64 6.98 5.83 -11.32
CA ASN A 64 7.62 6.43 -12.50
C ASN A 64 8.31 7.77 -12.21
N ARG A 65 7.89 8.50 -11.18
CA ARG A 65 8.55 9.74 -10.74
C ARG A 65 9.84 9.48 -9.97
N ASN A 66 9.87 8.39 -9.18
CA ASN A 66 11.00 8.07 -8.30
C ASN A 66 12.07 7.18 -8.96
N ARG A 67 11.74 6.51 -10.07
CA ARG A 67 12.70 5.68 -10.81
C ARG A 67 13.75 6.54 -11.51
N LYS A 68 14.99 6.02 -11.58
CA LYS A 68 16.03 6.61 -12.43
C LYS A 68 15.68 6.29 -13.89
N GLU A 69 15.51 7.31 -14.71
CA GLU A 69 15.00 7.26 -16.10
C GLU A 69 15.69 6.24 -17.03
N GLN A 70 16.88 5.73 -16.65
CA GLN A 70 17.73 4.88 -17.49
C GLN A 70 17.90 3.44 -17.02
N SER A 71 17.28 3.00 -15.91
CA SER A 71 17.39 1.58 -15.49
C SER A 71 16.37 0.69 -16.21
N LYS A 72 16.83 -0.52 -16.54
CA LYS A 72 15.95 -1.63 -16.94
C LYS A 72 14.95 -1.88 -15.81
N PHE A 73 13.69 -2.15 -16.15
CA PHE A 73 12.65 -2.43 -15.16
C PHE A 73 13.06 -3.62 -14.28
N ASP A 74 13.44 -3.36 -13.03
CA ASP A 74 13.76 -4.39 -12.05
C ASP A 74 12.52 -4.67 -11.20
N ILE A 75 12.08 -5.92 -11.21
CA ILE A 75 10.97 -6.39 -10.38
C ILE A 75 11.28 -6.21 -8.90
N THR A 76 12.55 -6.31 -8.50
CA THR A 76 13.01 -6.11 -7.13
C THR A 76 12.77 -4.67 -6.69
N GLU A 77 13.14 -3.69 -7.53
CA GLU A 77 12.91 -2.26 -7.28
C GLU A 77 11.41 -1.96 -7.15
N LEU A 78 10.58 -2.57 -7.99
CA LEU A 78 9.12 -2.44 -7.91
C LEU A 78 8.56 -3.01 -6.60
N ILE A 79 8.97 -4.22 -6.20
CA ILE A 79 8.54 -4.85 -4.95
C ILE A 79 8.93 -3.99 -3.75
N GLU A 80 10.17 -3.50 -3.72
CA GLU A 80 10.66 -2.67 -2.62
C GLU A 80 9.92 -1.34 -2.53
N PHE A 81 9.67 -0.69 -3.67
CA PHE A 81 8.86 0.52 -3.74
C PHE A 81 7.46 0.27 -3.19
N LEU A 82 6.76 -0.76 -3.68
CA LEU A 82 5.39 -1.06 -3.26
C LEU A 82 5.31 -1.38 -1.77
N ARG A 83 6.26 -2.17 -1.24
CA ARG A 83 6.35 -2.46 0.19
C ARG A 83 6.48 -1.18 1.01
N ARG A 84 7.40 -0.29 0.60
CA ARG A 84 7.63 0.99 1.29
C ARG A 84 6.37 1.86 1.26
N GLU A 85 5.74 1.98 0.10
CA GLU A 85 4.58 2.84 -0.11
C GLU A 85 3.37 2.36 0.71
N ILE A 86 3.10 1.05 0.73
CA ILE A 86 2.04 0.47 1.56
C ILE A 86 2.33 0.73 3.05
N ASN A 87 3.57 0.54 3.52
CA ASN A 87 3.95 0.79 4.91
C ASN A 87 3.77 2.27 5.30
N CYS A 88 4.14 3.20 4.43
CA CYS A 88 3.92 4.63 4.65
C CYS A 88 2.43 4.95 4.81
N ARG A 89 1.56 4.37 3.97
CA ARG A 89 0.11 4.59 4.02
C ARG A 89 -0.53 3.96 5.26
N GLU A 90 -0.07 2.79 5.69
CA GLU A 90 -0.50 2.18 6.94
C GLU A 90 -0.11 3.03 8.15
N ALA A 91 1.14 3.51 8.19
CA ALA A 91 1.61 4.42 9.23
C ALA A 91 0.79 5.70 9.26
N ALA A 92 0.50 6.31 8.10
CA ALA A 92 -0.34 7.50 8.00
C ALA A 92 -1.79 7.24 8.46
N ASN A 93 -2.36 6.06 8.18
CA ASN A 93 -3.69 5.69 8.65
C ASN A 93 -3.75 5.48 10.16
N LEU A 94 -2.75 4.80 10.74
CA LEU A 94 -2.59 4.72 12.19
C LEU A 94 -2.42 6.11 12.80
N MET A 95 -1.72 6.99 12.06
CA MET A 95 -1.46 8.35 12.47
C MET A 95 -2.76 9.19 12.53
N ASN A 96 -3.62 9.01 11.54
CA ASN A 96 -4.94 9.62 11.51
C ASN A 96 -5.88 9.06 12.60
N TYR A 97 -5.76 7.76 12.91
CA TYR A 97 -6.52 7.15 14.00
C TYR A 97 -6.22 7.87 15.32
N TYR A 98 -4.96 8.01 15.76
CA TYR A 98 -4.72 8.65 17.05
C TYR A 98 -5.14 10.14 17.09
N LYS A 99 -5.10 10.86 15.95
CA LYS A 99 -5.55 12.27 15.88
C LYS A 99 -7.05 12.40 16.15
N THR A 100 -7.86 11.44 15.70
CA THR A 100 -9.31 11.48 15.95
C THR A 100 -9.68 11.16 17.40
N PHE A 101 -8.89 10.34 18.10
CA PHE A 101 -9.09 10.10 19.55
C PHE A 101 -8.75 11.33 20.40
N GLN A 102 -7.65 12.03 20.11
CA GLN A 102 -7.31 13.25 20.88
C GLN A 102 -8.28 14.41 20.66
N GLY A 103 -9.03 14.41 19.55
CA GLY A 103 -10.06 15.43 19.27
C GLY A 103 -11.39 15.23 20.02
N GLN A 104 -11.65 14.06 20.63
CA GLN A 104 -12.92 13.77 21.31
C GLN A 104 -12.89 14.07 22.82
N ASP A 105 -11.74 13.99 23.48
CA ASP A 105 -11.61 14.35 24.91
C ASP A 105 -11.78 15.86 25.17
N ASN A 106 -11.52 16.71 24.18
CA ASN A 106 -11.60 18.17 24.35
C ASN A 106 -13.03 18.75 24.21
N LYS A 107 -14.08 17.92 24.12
CA LYS A 107 -15.49 18.36 24.00
C LYS A 107 -16.36 18.12 25.24
N LYS A 108 -15.79 17.64 26.36
CA LYS A 108 -16.55 17.43 27.63
C LYS A 108 -16.13 18.39 28.77
N GLY A 109 -15.62 19.57 28.44
CA GLY A 109 -15.22 20.61 29.41
C GLY A 109 -16.12 21.85 29.46
N GLY A 110 -17.31 21.82 28.84
CA GLY A 110 -18.26 22.94 28.84
C GLY A 110 -19.12 22.97 30.11
N ASN A 111 -18.52 23.46 31.20
CA ASN A 111 -19.15 24.22 32.30
C ASN A 111 -20.70 24.25 32.37
N GLN A 112 -21.30 23.24 33.01
CA GLN A 112 -22.49 23.43 33.85
C GLN A 112 -22.00 23.90 35.23
N TRP A 113 -21.92 25.22 35.43
CA TRP A 113 -22.01 25.77 36.78
C TRP A 113 -23.44 26.25 36.95
N SER A 114 -24.19 25.38 37.61
CA SER A 114 -25.57 25.57 38.00
C SER A 114 -25.73 26.87 38.78
N ASN A 115 -26.77 27.62 38.43
CA ASN A 115 -27.55 28.42 39.35
C ASN A 115 -27.69 27.65 40.68
N PHE A 116 -27.10 28.16 41.73
CA PHE A 116 -27.65 28.00 43.07
C PHE A 116 -27.95 29.40 43.57
N GLU A 117 -29.23 29.74 43.42
CA GLU A 117 -29.92 30.72 44.25
C GLU A 117 -29.70 30.35 45.72
N PHE A 118 -29.23 31.30 46.53
CA PHE A 118 -29.77 31.67 47.84
C PHE A 118 -29.13 32.98 48.29
#